data_AF-A0A811LPK1-F1
#
_entry.id   AF-A0A811LPK1-F1
#
_cell.length_a   1.000
_cell.length_b   1.000
_cell.length_c   1.000
_cell.angle_alpha   90.00
_cell.angle_beta   90.00
_cell.angle_gamma   90.00
#
_symmetry.space_group_name_H-M   'P 1'
#
loop_
_entity.id
_entity.type
_entity.pdbx_description
1 polymer ?
#
loop_
_entity_poly.entity_id
_entity_poly.type
_entity_poly.pdbx_seq_one_letter_code
_entity_poly.pdbx_strand_id
1 'polypeptide(L)'
;MQLVKDFAEPDVVPINASLFAHHFLDFYVRDLKKDIDDLSMKIPQIKQVITQYTNLLNNAKEFVRVADAFQKSIRDNKFNAWTLNTRSINDRLMAMERCFVGPEGLPGSPERRNVLFSVSASNSYAGKVMPGVYDQLEALSLAKTENERDQVAKLVVEQISHVQYGVQCATHTLGIHF
;
A
#
# COMPACT_ATOMS: atom_id res chain seq x y z
N MET A 1 -23.97 -9.60 -13.67
CA MET A 1 -24.74 -9.94 -12.44
C MET A 1 -24.06 -11.01 -11.58
N GLN A 2 -23.18 -11.87 -12.13
CA GLN A 2 -22.48 -12.91 -11.36
C GLN A 2 -21.60 -12.34 -10.23
N LEU A 3 -20.77 -11.32 -10.51
CA LEU A 3 -19.90 -10.70 -9.50
C LEU A 3 -20.65 -10.18 -8.27
N VAL A 4 -21.84 -9.60 -8.46
CA VAL A 4 -22.64 -9.08 -7.34
C VAL A 4 -23.13 -10.21 -6.45
N LYS A 5 -23.52 -11.35 -7.04
CA LYS A 5 -23.89 -12.54 -6.28
C LYS A 5 -22.70 -13.11 -5.53
N ASP A 6 -21.55 -13.19 -6.18
CA ASP A 6 -20.31 -13.70 -5.58
C ASP A 6 -19.85 -12.87 -4.37
N PHE A 7 -20.21 -11.59 -4.28
CA PHE A 7 -19.92 -10.74 -3.12
C PHE A 7 -21.05 -10.69 -2.07
N ALA A 8 -22.30 -10.97 -2.44
CA ALA A 8 -23.45 -10.81 -1.56
C ALA A 8 -23.94 -12.12 -0.90
N GLU A 9 -23.66 -13.26 -1.52
CA GLU A 9 -24.17 -14.58 -1.10
C GLU A 9 -23.24 -15.37 -0.16
N PRO A 10 -21.90 -15.29 -0.23
CA PRO A 10 -21.02 -16.06 0.66
C PRO A 10 -21.02 -15.57 2.11
N ASP A 11 -20.83 -16.51 3.05
CA ASP A 11 -20.64 -16.19 4.48
C ASP A 11 -19.39 -15.32 4.72
N VAL A 12 -18.30 -15.60 4.00
CA VAL A 12 -17.05 -14.84 4.02
C VAL A 12 -16.87 -14.08 2.72
N VAL A 13 -16.62 -12.78 2.79
CA VAL A 13 -16.40 -11.92 1.61
C VAL A 13 -15.21 -12.44 0.79
N PRO A 14 -15.32 -12.53 -0.56
CA PRO A 14 -14.30 -13.14 -1.42
C PRO A 14 -13.07 -12.22 -1.66
N ILE A 15 -12.53 -11.59 -0.61
CA ILE A 15 -11.32 -10.77 -0.68
C ILE A 15 -10.11 -11.61 -0.27
N ASN A 16 -9.13 -11.73 -1.17
CA ASN A 16 -7.87 -12.44 -0.90
C ASN A 16 -6.75 -11.47 -0.46
N ALA A 17 -6.73 -11.16 0.84
CA ALA A 17 -5.65 -10.38 1.47
C ALA A 17 -4.22 -10.89 1.20
N SER A 18 -4.02 -12.22 1.12
CA SER A 18 -2.71 -12.80 0.81
C SER A 18 -2.29 -12.46 -0.61
N LEU A 19 -3.17 -12.68 -1.59
CA LEU A 19 -2.94 -12.31 -2.98
C LEU A 19 -2.60 -10.82 -3.12
N PHE A 20 -3.36 -9.95 -2.45
CA PHE A 20 -3.09 -8.52 -2.45
C PHE A 20 -1.71 -8.18 -1.87
N ALA A 21 -1.33 -8.77 -0.73
CA ALA A 21 -0.03 -8.53 -0.10
C ALA A 21 1.14 -9.00 -0.98
N HIS A 22 1.01 -10.16 -1.63
CA HIS A 22 2.01 -10.66 -2.59
C HIS A 22 2.14 -9.73 -3.78
N HIS A 23 1.02 -9.31 -4.40
CA HIS A 23 1.07 -8.34 -5.50
C HIS A 23 1.70 -7.00 -5.09
N PHE A 24 1.40 -6.52 -3.89
CA PHE A 24 1.98 -5.31 -3.34
C PHE A 24 3.52 -5.41 -3.26
N LEU A 25 4.04 -6.51 -2.71
CA LEU A 25 5.48 -6.72 -2.57
C LEU A 25 6.16 -6.96 -3.92
N ASP A 26 5.58 -7.81 -4.77
CA ASP A 26 6.23 -8.29 -5.99
C ASP A 26 6.20 -7.30 -7.15
N PHE A 27 5.17 -6.46 -7.24
CA PHE A 27 5.06 -5.47 -8.30
C PHE A 27 5.34 -4.09 -7.74
N TYR A 28 4.56 -3.61 -6.79
CA TYR A 28 4.59 -2.18 -6.44
C TYR A 28 5.88 -1.77 -5.72
N VAL A 29 6.28 -2.54 -4.69
CA VAL A 29 7.53 -2.28 -3.96
C VAL A 29 8.75 -2.57 -4.85
N ARG A 30 8.69 -3.63 -5.66
CA ARG A 30 9.79 -3.99 -6.57
C ARG A 30 10.01 -2.94 -7.66
N ASP A 31 8.96 -2.45 -8.29
CA ASP A 31 9.07 -1.44 -9.35
C ASP A 31 9.55 -0.11 -8.77
N LEU A 32 9.05 0.28 -7.59
CA LEU A 32 9.56 1.44 -6.87
C LEU A 32 11.07 1.34 -6.60
N LYS A 33 11.60 0.15 -6.31
CA LYS A 33 13.05 -0.05 -6.15
C LYS A 33 13.83 0.25 -7.41
N LYS A 34 13.35 -0.21 -8.58
CA LYS A 34 14.03 0.03 -9.86
C LYS A 34 14.16 1.52 -10.11
N ASP A 35 13.08 2.28 -9.93
CA ASP A 35 13.08 3.73 -10.17
C ASP A 35 13.94 4.50 -9.16
N ILE A 36 13.96 4.07 -7.89
CA ILE A 36 14.88 4.64 -6.88
C ILE A 36 16.33 4.33 -7.24
N ASP A 37 16.64 3.09 -7.65
CA ASP A 37 18.00 2.69 -8.01
C ASP A 37 18.51 3.49 -9.22
N ASP A 38 17.67 3.68 -10.24
CA ASP A 38 17.98 4.48 -11.44
C ASP A 38 18.29 5.94 -11.12
N LEU A 39 17.60 6.51 -10.12
CA LEU A 39 17.86 7.88 -9.65
C LEU A 39 19.07 7.97 -8.72
N SER A 40 19.38 6.90 -7.97
CA SER A 40 20.48 6.88 -7.01
C SER A 40 21.86 7.07 -7.62
N MET A 41 22.02 6.71 -8.90
CA MET A 41 23.26 6.96 -9.64
C MET A 41 23.48 8.44 -9.98
N LYS A 42 22.43 9.28 -9.89
CA LYS A 42 22.43 10.67 -10.36
C LYS A 42 22.29 11.70 -9.24
N ILE A 43 21.70 11.32 -8.10
CA ILE A 43 21.28 12.26 -7.04
C ILE A 43 21.72 11.75 -5.65
N PRO A 44 22.73 12.35 -5.01
CA PRO A 44 23.19 11.98 -3.67
C PRO A 44 22.11 12.11 -2.57
N GLN A 45 21.20 13.07 -2.71
CA GLN A 45 20.11 13.37 -1.77
C GLN A 45 19.10 12.23 -1.63
N ILE A 46 19.12 11.23 -2.53
CA ILE A 46 18.18 10.10 -2.49
C ILE A 46 18.41 9.17 -1.28
N LYS A 47 19.53 9.30 -0.56
CA LYS A 47 19.87 8.40 0.56
C LYS A 47 18.74 8.27 1.59
N GLN A 48 18.05 9.38 1.89
CA GLN A 48 16.90 9.36 2.81
C GLN A 48 15.71 8.57 2.24
N VAL A 49 15.47 8.69 0.93
CA VAL A 49 14.45 7.93 0.20
C VAL A 49 14.77 6.43 0.24
N ILE A 50 16.04 6.03 0.04
CA ILE A 50 16.47 4.62 0.12
C ILE A 50 16.22 4.04 1.51
N THR A 51 16.55 4.79 2.56
CA THR A 51 16.28 4.37 3.95
C THR A 51 14.78 4.15 4.16
N GLN A 52 13.96 5.11 3.72
CA GLN A 52 12.51 5.02 3.89
C GLN A 52 11.89 3.90 3.05
N TYR A 53 12.37 3.68 1.84
CA TYR A 53 12.03 2.53 1.02
C TYR A 53 12.36 1.20 1.73
N THR A 54 13.52 1.12 2.40
CA THR A 54 13.93 -0.10 3.13
C THR A 54 12.96 -0.41 4.27
N ASN A 55 12.49 0.62 4.98
CA ASN A 55 11.44 0.47 6.01
C ASN A 55 10.14 -0.06 5.41
N LEU A 56 9.70 0.53 4.29
CA LEU A 56 8.52 0.05 3.56
C LEU A 56 8.68 -1.41 3.14
N LEU A 57 9.82 -1.80 2.57
CA LEU A 57 10.10 -3.17 2.13
C LEU A 57 10.00 -4.16 3.28
N ASN A 58 10.56 -3.83 4.45
CA ASN A 58 10.48 -4.70 5.63
C ASN A 58 9.04 -4.86 6.12
N ASN A 59 8.27 -3.77 6.16
CA ASN A 59 6.86 -3.84 6.53
C ASN A 59 6.02 -4.59 5.50
N ALA A 60 6.35 -4.50 4.21
CA ALA A 60 5.68 -5.23 3.14
C ALA A 60 5.90 -6.74 3.27
N LYS A 61 7.12 -7.17 3.61
CA LYS A 61 7.41 -8.59 3.89
C LYS A 61 6.61 -9.09 5.11
N GLU A 62 6.53 -8.27 6.15
CA GLU A 62 5.73 -8.61 7.33
C GLU A 62 4.23 -8.67 7.01
N PHE A 63 3.74 -7.74 6.18
CA PHE A 63 2.36 -7.75 5.70
C PHE A 63 2.02 -9.03 4.96
N VAL A 64 2.89 -9.50 4.06
CA VAL A 64 2.74 -10.79 3.37
C VAL A 64 2.65 -11.94 4.37
N ARG A 65 3.57 -11.99 5.34
CA ARG A 65 3.59 -13.04 6.38
C ARG A 65 2.29 -13.09 7.17
N VAL A 66 1.78 -11.92 7.59
CA VAL A 66 0.54 -11.81 8.37
C VAL A 66 -0.68 -12.13 7.51
N ALA A 67 -0.74 -11.64 6.27
CA ALA A 67 -1.84 -11.90 5.34
C ALA A 67 -1.93 -13.40 4.98
N ASP A 68 -0.80 -14.08 4.79
CA ASP A 68 -0.74 -15.52 4.57
C ASP A 68 -1.25 -16.30 5.79
N ALA A 69 -0.83 -15.91 6.99
CA ALA A 69 -1.28 -16.52 8.23
C ALA A 69 -2.79 -16.33 8.45
N PHE A 70 -3.32 -15.13 8.17
CA PHE A 70 -4.74 -14.80 8.24
C PHE A 70 -5.57 -15.58 7.21
N GLN A 71 -5.11 -15.66 5.96
CA GLN A 71 -5.82 -16.46 4.96
C GLN A 71 -5.77 -17.96 5.25
N LYS A 72 -4.66 -18.44 5.83
CA LYS A 72 -4.56 -19.83 6.30
C LYS A 72 -5.53 -20.11 7.44
N SER A 73 -5.69 -19.21 8.40
CA SER A 73 -6.65 -19.43 9.51
C SER A 73 -8.11 -19.41 9.04
N ILE A 74 -8.45 -18.62 8.01
CA ILE A 74 -9.76 -18.69 7.33
C ILE A 74 -9.95 -20.09 6.70
N ARG A 75 -8.98 -20.56 5.90
CA ARG A 75 -9.07 -21.87 5.21
C ARG A 75 -9.11 -23.07 6.16
N ASP A 76 -8.28 -23.04 7.21
CA ASP A 76 -8.20 -24.13 8.19
C ASP A 76 -9.42 -24.17 9.12
N ASN A 77 -10.41 -23.28 8.93
CA ASN A 77 -11.58 -23.08 9.77
C ASN A 77 -11.22 -23.01 11.27
N LYS A 78 -10.03 -22.43 11.56
CA LYS A 78 -9.52 -22.26 12.94
C LYS A 78 -10.36 -21.29 13.75
N PHE A 79 -11.24 -20.58 13.07
CA PHE A 79 -12.31 -19.76 13.63
C PHE A 79 -13.50 -20.67 13.92
N ASN A 80 -13.45 -21.37 15.05
CA ASN A 80 -14.64 -22.04 15.55
C ASN A 80 -15.74 -20.98 15.80
N ALA A 81 -17.01 -21.39 15.67
CA ALA A 81 -18.20 -20.53 15.82
C ALA A 81 -18.29 -19.75 17.14
N TRP A 82 -17.40 -20.03 18.11
CA TRP A 82 -17.36 -19.44 19.44
C TRP A 82 -16.26 -18.41 19.68
N THR A 83 -15.18 -18.33 18.86
CA THR A 83 -14.07 -17.40 19.15
C THR A 83 -13.90 -16.27 18.13
N LEU A 84 -14.34 -16.44 16.88
CA LEU A 84 -14.38 -15.36 15.89
C LEU A 84 -15.62 -15.49 15.00
N ASN A 85 -16.61 -14.62 15.22
CA ASN A 85 -17.80 -14.51 14.38
C ASN A 85 -17.34 -14.22 12.94
N THR A 86 -17.88 -14.93 11.93
CA THR A 86 -17.67 -14.67 10.49
C THR A 86 -17.71 -13.18 10.15
N ARG A 87 -18.56 -12.42 10.86
CA ARG A 87 -18.60 -10.95 10.82
C ARG A 87 -17.26 -10.28 11.11
N SER A 88 -16.54 -10.70 12.14
CA SER A 88 -15.21 -10.16 12.48
C SER A 88 -14.19 -10.40 11.36
N ILE A 89 -14.22 -11.57 10.72
CA ILE A 89 -13.36 -11.86 9.56
C ILE A 89 -13.69 -10.89 8.42
N ASN A 90 -14.98 -10.74 8.10
CA ASN A 90 -15.44 -9.84 7.04
C ASN A 90 -15.09 -8.37 7.35
N ASP A 91 -15.30 -7.93 8.58
CA ASP A 91 -14.97 -6.57 9.02
C ASP A 91 -13.47 -6.30 8.84
N ARG A 92 -12.60 -7.27 9.15
CA ARG A 92 -11.14 -7.14 8.98
C ARG A 92 -10.72 -7.14 7.51
N LEU A 93 -11.29 -8.01 6.68
CA LEU A 93 -11.05 -8.02 5.23
C LEU A 93 -11.44 -6.68 4.58
N MET A 94 -12.60 -6.14 4.96
CA MET A 94 -13.06 -4.83 4.47
C MET A 94 -12.24 -3.66 5.04
N ALA A 95 -11.85 -3.72 6.32
CA ALA A 95 -11.06 -2.68 6.96
C ALA A 95 -9.63 -2.58 6.42
N MET A 96 -9.04 -3.70 5.98
CA MET A 96 -7.71 -3.73 5.37
C MET A 96 -7.61 -2.76 4.18
N GLU A 97 -8.59 -2.74 3.28
CA GLU A 97 -8.60 -1.82 2.13
C GLU A 97 -8.69 -0.35 2.58
N ARG A 98 -9.41 -0.07 3.66
CA ARG A 98 -9.56 1.29 4.20
C ARG A 98 -8.26 1.86 4.78
N CYS A 99 -7.32 1.00 5.18
CA CYS A 99 -6.00 1.44 5.64
C CYS A 99 -5.21 2.23 4.58
N PHE A 100 -5.53 2.04 3.30
CA PHE A 100 -4.89 2.76 2.21
C PHE A 100 -5.62 4.07 1.83
N VAL A 101 -6.61 4.49 2.62
CA VAL A 101 -7.34 5.75 2.42
C VAL A 101 -6.83 6.79 3.41
N GLY A 102 -6.01 7.72 2.93
CA GLY A 102 -5.47 8.82 3.73
C GLY A 102 -6.49 9.94 3.95
N PRO A 103 -6.58 10.54 5.15
CA PRO A 103 -7.54 11.62 5.44
C PRO A 103 -7.26 12.89 4.62
N GLU A 104 -5.99 13.20 4.38
CA GLU A 104 -5.53 14.42 3.70
C GLU A 104 -5.68 14.38 2.17
N GLY A 105 -5.89 13.19 1.59
CA GLY A 105 -5.84 13.00 0.15
C GLY A 105 -4.41 12.99 -0.42
N LEU A 106 -4.31 13.05 -1.75
CA LEU A 106 -3.05 13.23 -2.45
C LEU A 106 -2.69 14.73 -2.51
N PRO A 107 -1.40 15.09 -2.58
CA PRO A 107 -0.98 16.49 -2.75
C PRO A 107 -1.71 17.17 -3.91
N GLY A 108 -2.44 18.25 -3.61
CA GLY A 108 -3.23 19.00 -4.60
C GLY A 108 -4.57 18.36 -5.01
N SER A 109 -4.98 17.25 -4.41
CA SER A 109 -6.25 16.57 -4.68
C SER A 109 -6.84 15.90 -3.43
N PRO A 110 -7.48 16.68 -2.53
CA PRO A 110 -8.04 16.18 -1.26
C PRO A 110 -9.13 15.10 -1.42
N GLU A 111 -9.76 15.04 -2.60
CA GLU A 111 -10.76 14.05 -2.98
C GLU A 111 -10.14 12.70 -3.34
N ARG A 112 -8.87 12.68 -3.77
CA ARG A 112 -8.15 11.45 -4.14
C ARG A 112 -7.45 10.89 -2.91
N ARG A 113 -8.14 10.02 -2.17
CA ARG A 113 -7.67 9.59 -0.85
C ARG A 113 -6.93 8.26 -0.83
N ASN A 114 -7.07 7.45 -1.86
CA ASN A 114 -6.37 6.17 -1.89
C ASN A 114 -4.89 6.39 -2.27
N VAL A 115 -3.99 6.05 -1.35
CA VAL A 115 -2.54 6.24 -1.49
C VAL A 115 -1.89 5.25 -2.46
N LEU A 116 -2.56 4.12 -2.73
CA LEU A 116 -2.09 3.11 -3.67
C LEU A 116 -2.66 3.30 -5.06
N PHE A 117 -3.94 3.64 -5.18
CA PHE A 117 -4.62 3.68 -6.46
C PHE A 117 -5.27 5.04 -6.66
N SER A 118 -4.85 5.76 -7.68
CA SER A 118 -5.59 6.93 -8.14
C SER A 118 -5.54 7.04 -9.65
N VAL A 119 -6.39 7.91 -10.18
CA VAL A 119 -6.28 8.31 -11.58
C VAL A 119 -5.03 9.16 -11.75
N SER A 120 -4.33 8.98 -12.88
CA SER A 120 -3.19 9.83 -13.20
C SER A 120 -3.62 11.30 -13.27
N ALA A 121 -2.76 12.21 -12.80
CA ALA A 121 -2.97 13.64 -12.95
C ALA A 121 -3.00 14.08 -14.43
N SER A 122 -2.25 13.39 -15.30
CA SER A 122 -2.15 13.69 -16.73
C SER A 122 -3.17 12.93 -17.60
N ASN A 123 -3.73 11.82 -17.11
CA ASN A 123 -4.70 11.02 -17.85
C ASN A 123 -5.69 10.34 -16.89
N SER A 124 -6.92 10.87 -16.80
CA SER A 124 -7.96 10.33 -15.93
C SER A 124 -8.42 8.91 -16.30
N TYR A 125 -8.12 8.45 -17.52
CA TYR A 125 -8.40 7.09 -18.01
C TYR A 125 -7.31 6.07 -17.65
N ALA A 126 -6.13 6.52 -17.22
CA ALA A 126 -5.03 5.67 -16.79
C ALA A 126 -4.94 5.65 -15.26
N GLY A 127 -5.12 4.47 -14.67
CA GLY A 127 -4.80 4.26 -13.25
C GLY A 127 -3.29 4.32 -13.04
N LYS A 128 -2.87 4.97 -11.96
CA LYS A 128 -1.47 5.02 -11.52
C LYS A 128 -1.39 4.42 -10.11
N VAL A 129 -0.42 3.54 -9.91
CA VAL A 129 -0.10 2.97 -8.59
C VAL A 129 0.82 3.93 -7.85
N MET A 130 0.60 4.13 -6.55
CA MET A 130 1.36 5.04 -5.68
C MET A 130 1.62 6.43 -6.32
N PRO A 131 0.59 7.10 -6.87
CA PRO A 131 0.76 8.32 -7.66
C PRO A 131 1.49 9.41 -6.89
N GLY A 132 1.18 9.61 -5.60
CA GLY A 132 1.87 10.58 -4.76
C GLY A 132 3.38 10.33 -4.66
N VAL A 133 3.82 9.07 -4.62
CA VAL A 133 5.26 8.74 -4.60
C VAL A 133 5.90 9.04 -5.94
N TYR A 134 5.30 8.58 -7.03
CA TYR A 134 5.88 8.72 -8.37
C TYR A 134 5.87 10.16 -8.88
N ASP A 135 4.86 10.97 -8.53
CA ASP A 135 4.81 12.39 -8.90
C ASP A 135 5.98 13.14 -8.23
N GLN A 136 6.31 12.80 -6.98
CA GLN A 136 7.45 13.40 -6.28
C GLN A 136 8.80 12.84 -6.75
N LEU A 137 8.88 11.56 -7.16
CA LEU A 137 10.08 11.01 -7.77
C LEU A 137 10.38 11.67 -9.13
N GLU A 138 9.36 11.94 -9.93
CA GLU A 138 9.48 12.69 -11.17
C GLU A 138 9.97 14.12 -10.89
N ALA A 139 9.35 14.81 -9.92
CA ALA A 139 9.80 16.14 -9.49
C ALA A 139 11.26 16.13 -9.01
N LEU A 140 11.69 15.09 -8.29
CA LEU A 140 13.08 14.94 -7.85
C LEU A 140 14.04 14.78 -9.03
N SER A 141 13.63 14.06 -10.07
CA SER A 141 14.42 13.89 -11.29
C SER A 141 14.59 15.20 -12.09
N LEU A 142 13.60 16.09 -12.02
CA LEU A 142 13.58 17.38 -12.72
C LEU A 142 14.25 18.51 -11.93
N ALA A 143 14.47 18.33 -10.62
CA ALA A 143 15.04 19.32 -9.73
C ALA A 143 16.49 19.69 -10.14
N LYS A 144 16.74 20.99 -10.28
CA LYS A 144 17.98 21.53 -10.86
C LYS A 144 19.02 21.89 -9.81
N THR A 145 18.57 22.29 -8.63
CA THR A 145 19.46 22.75 -7.55
C THR A 145 19.54 21.72 -6.42
N GLU A 146 20.63 21.73 -5.65
CA GLU A 146 20.79 20.82 -4.51
C GLU A 146 19.72 21.07 -3.43
N ASN A 147 19.43 22.35 -3.12
CA ASN A 147 18.41 22.71 -2.15
C ASN A 147 17.00 22.26 -2.57
N GLU A 148 16.67 22.37 -3.85
CA GLU A 148 15.41 21.86 -4.40
C GLU A 148 15.35 20.33 -4.29
N ARG A 149 16.44 19.63 -4.60
CA ARG A 149 16.52 18.16 -4.44
C ARG A 149 16.34 17.74 -2.99
N ASP A 150 16.91 18.47 -2.03
CA ASP A 150 16.73 18.20 -0.60
C ASP A 150 15.27 18.37 -0.16
N GLN A 151 14.59 19.41 -0.66
CA GLN A 151 13.18 19.64 -0.36
C GLN A 151 12.29 18.55 -0.97
N VAL A 152 12.48 18.24 -2.25
CA VAL A 152 11.67 17.22 -2.92
C VAL A 152 11.96 15.82 -2.39
N ALA A 153 13.20 15.49 -2.03
CA ALA A 153 13.53 14.21 -1.41
C ALA A 153 12.76 13.99 -0.11
N LYS A 154 12.54 15.04 0.70
CA LYS A 154 11.69 14.96 1.90
C LYS A 154 10.23 14.68 1.55
N LEU A 155 9.71 15.28 0.49
CA LEU A 155 8.35 15.00 0.00
C LEU A 155 8.21 13.55 -0.48
N VAL A 156 9.22 13.00 -1.17
CA VAL A 156 9.22 11.58 -1.55
C VAL A 156 9.19 10.69 -0.30
N VAL A 157 10.01 11.00 0.71
CA VAL A 157 10.02 10.27 1.99
C VAL A 157 8.65 10.33 2.67
N GLU A 158 8.00 11.49 2.70
CA GLU A 158 6.66 11.67 3.24
C GLU A 158 5.62 10.79 2.52
N GLN A 159 5.62 10.79 1.19
CA GLN A 159 4.66 9.99 0.41
C GLN A 159 4.88 8.48 0.60
N ILE A 160 6.14 8.03 0.67
CA ILE A 160 6.46 6.63 1.01
C ILE A 160 6.01 6.32 2.44
N SER A 161 6.09 7.28 3.37
CA SER A 161 5.61 7.12 4.75
C SER A 161 4.11 6.92 4.84
N HIS A 162 3.32 7.61 4.02
CA HIS A 162 1.87 7.39 3.94
C HIS A 162 1.53 5.98 3.45
N VAL A 163 2.22 5.50 2.42
CA VAL A 163 2.08 4.12 1.92
C VAL A 163 2.48 3.12 3.00
N GLN A 164 3.62 3.33 3.66
CA GLN A 164 4.11 2.49 4.75
C GLN A 164 3.11 2.42 5.90
N TYR A 165 2.52 3.55 6.29
CA TYR A 165 1.48 3.60 7.32
C TYR A 165 0.27 2.75 6.93
N GLY A 166 -0.18 2.83 5.68
CA GLY A 166 -1.26 1.97 5.17
C GLY A 166 -0.92 0.47 5.28
N VAL A 167 0.30 0.08 4.92
CA VAL A 167 0.79 -1.31 5.08
C VAL A 167 0.81 -1.73 6.55
N GLN A 168 1.30 -0.88 7.45
CA GLN A 168 1.30 -1.17 8.88
C GLN A 168 -0.12 -1.30 9.43
N CYS A 169 -1.03 -0.40 9.08
CA CYS A 169 -2.44 -0.48 9.45
C CYS A 169 -3.07 -1.78 8.96
N ALA A 170 -2.84 -2.16 7.70
CA ALA A 170 -3.35 -3.40 7.12
C ALA A 170 -2.78 -4.63 7.84
N THR A 171 -1.47 -4.62 8.13
CA THR A 171 -0.80 -5.67 8.90
C THR A 171 -1.42 -5.85 10.29
N HIS A 172 -1.62 -4.77 11.05
CA HIS A 172 -2.26 -4.85 12.37
C HIS A 172 -3.72 -5.28 12.26
N THR A 173 -4.44 -4.79 11.27
CA THR A 173 -5.85 -5.17 11.02
C THR A 173 -5.99 -6.67 10.79
N LEU A 174 -5.06 -7.30 10.07
CA LEU A 174 -5.03 -8.74 9.82
C LEU A 174 -4.31 -9.56 10.91
N GLY A 175 -3.57 -8.90 11.81
CA GLY A 175 -2.79 -9.52 12.88
C GLY A 175 -3.66 -10.35 13.84
N ILE A 176 -3.41 -11.65 13.93
CA ILE A 176 -4.12 -12.52 14.87
C ILE A 176 -3.43 -12.37 16.24
N HIS A 177 -3.93 -11.46 17.08
CA HIS A 177 -3.56 -11.42 18.48
C HIS A 177 -4.28 -12.57 19.19
N PHE A 178 -3.51 -13.54 19.70
CA PHE A 178 -3.97 -14.57 20.64
C PHE A 178 -3.70 -14.10 22.06
#